data_AF-A0A4S8I0H2-F1
#
_entry.id   AF-A0A4S8I0H2-F1
#
_cell.length_a   1.000
_cell.length_b   1.000
_cell.length_c   1.000
_cell.angle_alpha   90.00
_cell.angle_beta   90.00
_cell.angle_gamma   90.00
#
_symmetry.space_group_name_H-M   'P 1'
#
loop_
_entity.id
_entity.type
_entity.pdbx_description
1 polymer ?
#
loop_
_entity_poly.entity_id
_entity_poly.type
_entity_poly.pdbx_seq_one_letter_code
_entity_poly.pdbx_strand_id
1 'polypeptide(L)'
;MKKVLVNGWPALLLLFLVASCGKEISSEEDLGQYYLKCKIGNVDKTFNFFASADKEDLGGGASSYAIIGKAVADASNFESLAFSIQLSIPFTPGTYTVADPTTDYLMIGLYNPNTTDSEKIFVSQENESDPFQVTFTEITSTTISGTFKGKLFLNNSADPNATADSVVISNGQFKLKVQ
;
A
#
# COMPACT_ATOMS: atom_id res chain seq x y z
N MET A 1 -10.36 -60.52 66.10
CA MET A 1 -8.90 -60.41 66.35
C MET A 1 -8.16 -60.33 65.02
N LYS A 2 -6.91 -59.85 65.03
CA LYS A 2 -5.94 -59.70 63.91
C LYS A 2 -6.16 -58.50 62.95
N LYS A 3 -5.16 -57.59 62.99
CA LYS A 3 -4.92 -56.45 62.09
C LYS A 3 -3.83 -56.82 61.06
N VAL A 4 -3.95 -56.38 59.79
CA VAL A 4 -2.92 -56.07 58.76
C VAL A 4 -3.65 -55.20 57.71
N LEU A 5 -3.32 -53.96 57.29
CA LEU A 5 -2.22 -52.99 57.49
C LEU A 5 -1.02 -53.05 56.50
N VAL A 6 -0.87 -51.99 55.66
CA VAL A 6 0.17 -51.67 54.64
C VAL A 6 0.36 -52.67 53.47
N ASN A 7 0.76 -52.27 52.25
CA ASN A 7 1.39 -51.04 51.74
C ASN A 7 1.13 -50.86 50.21
N GLY A 8 1.31 -49.66 49.63
CA GLY A 8 1.67 -49.56 48.19
C GLY A 8 1.02 -48.45 47.34
N TRP A 9 1.89 -47.58 46.81
CA TRP A 9 1.72 -46.68 45.64
C TRP A 9 0.72 -45.50 45.66
N PRO A 10 1.21 -44.24 45.63
CA PRO A 10 0.45 -43.14 45.04
C PRO A 10 0.57 -43.23 43.50
N ALA A 11 -0.56 -43.41 42.81
CA ALA A 11 -0.60 -43.30 41.36
C ALA A 11 -0.44 -41.83 40.94
N LEU A 12 0.49 -41.59 40.03
CA LEU A 12 0.96 -40.26 39.62
C LEU A 12 -0.14 -39.45 38.92
N LEU A 13 -0.11 -38.12 39.08
CA LEU A 13 -0.98 -37.22 38.31
C LEU A 13 -0.67 -37.36 36.80
N LEU A 14 -1.70 -37.60 35.98
CA LEU A 14 -1.74 -37.09 34.61
C LEU A 14 -2.69 -35.91 34.54
N LEU A 15 -2.13 -34.72 34.78
CA LEU A 15 -2.72 -33.48 34.31
C LEU A 15 -2.65 -33.49 32.78
N PHE A 16 -3.80 -33.73 32.12
CA PHE A 16 -3.94 -33.43 30.70
C PHE A 16 -3.87 -31.91 30.51
N LEU A 17 -2.65 -31.41 30.33
CA LEU A 17 -2.40 -30.15 29.69
C LEU A 17 -2.92 -30.28 28.25
N VAL A 18 -4.18 -29.91 28.04
CA VAL A 18 -4.66 -29.51 26.71
C VAL A 18 -3.85 -28.28 26.32
N ALA A 19 -2.73 -28.54 25.64
CA ALA A 19 -2.01 -27.54 24.90
C ALA A 19 -2.99 -26.98 23.87
N SER A 20 -3.57 -25.82 24.20
CA SER A 20 -4.23 -24.98 23.22
C SER A 20 -3.14 -24.53 22.25
N CYS A 21 -2.93 -25.34 21.20
CA CYS A 21 -2.51 -24.79 19.93
C CYS A 21 -3.62 -23.84 19.50
N GLY A 22 -3.58 -22.60 20.02
CA GLY A 22 -4.08 -21.46 19.31
C GLY A 22 -3.41 -21.54 17.94
N LYS A 23 -4.17 -22.02 16.96
CA LYS A 23 -3.74 -22.05 15.58
C LYS A 23 -3.54 -20.60 15.24
N GLU A 24 -2.28 -20.15 15.21
CA GLU A 24 -1.98 -18.81 14.75
C GLU A 24 -2.62 -18.69 13.38
N ILE A 25 -3.57 -17.74 13.29
CA ILE A 25 -4.14 -17.36 12.03
C ILE A 25 -3.01 -16.58 11.39
N SER A 26 -2.12 -17.29 10.70
CA SER A 26 -1.30 -16.70 9.65
C SER A 26 -2.30 -16.17 8.64
N SER A 27 -2.67 -14.90 8.82
CA SER A 27 -3.35 -14.11 7.81
C SER A 27 -2.35 -13.91 6.69
N GLU A 28 -2.19 -14.95 5.87
CA GLU A 28 -1.96 -14.76 4.45
C GLU A 28 -3.14 -13.90 3.98
N GLU A 29 -2.96 -12.58 4.05
CA GLU A 29 -3.82 -11.66 3.31
C GLU A 29 -3.77 -12.12 1.86
N ASP A 30 -4.94 -12.31 1.25
CA ASP A 30 -5.03 -12.79 -0.12
C ASP A 30 -4.34 -11.77 -1.04
N LEU A 31 -3.09 -12.07 -1.40
CA LEU A 31 -2.23 -11.24 -2.24
C LEU A 31 -2.78 -11.08 -3.66
N GLY A 32 -3.88 -11.76 -4.01
CA GLY A 32 -4.67 -11.55 -5.23
C GLY A 32 -5.86 -10.60 -5.04
N GLN A 33 -6.34 -10.36 -3.82
CA GLN A 33 -7.49 -9.48 -3.54
C GLN A 33 -7.13 -8.00 -3.60
N TYR A 34 -5.95 -7.64 -3.08
CA TYR A 34 -5.46 -6.26 -3.00
C TYR A 34 -4.15 -6.08 -3.75
N TYR A 35 -4.07 -5.05 -4.59
CA TYR A 35 -2.95 -4.83 -5.51
C TYR A 35 -2.89 -3.38 -6.00
N LEU A 36 -1.69 -2.98 -6.41
CA LEU A 36 -1.46 -2.01 -7.48
C LEU A 36 -0.77 -2.75 -8.63
N LYS A 37 -1.16 -2.49 -9.88
CA LYS A 37 -0.49 -3.02 -11.06
C LYS A 37 -0.50 -2.00 -12.18
N CYS A 38 0.57 -1.94 -12.97
CA CYS A 38 0.73 -0.99 -14.07
C CYS A 38 1.79 -1.47 -15.04
N LYS A 39 2.03 -0.69 -16.09
CA LYS A 39 3.26 -0.73 -16.88
C LYS A 39 4.13 0.46 -16.53
N ILE A 40 5.41 0.21 -16.29
CA ILE A 40 6.45 1.24 -16.17
C ILE A 40 7.32 1.14 -17.42
N GLY A 41 7.20 2.13 -18.30
CA GLY A 41 7.59 1.99 -19.70
C GLY A 41 6.86 0.83 -20.36
N ASN A 42 7.60 -0.19 -20.82
CA ASN A 42 7.04 -1.39 -21.45
C ASN A 42 6.97 -2.61 -20.53
N VAL A 43 7.37 -2.49 -19.25
CA VAL A 43 7.45 -3.61 -18.30
C VAL A 43 6.20 -3.64 -17.42
N ASP A 44 5.46 -4.75 -17.44
CA ASP A 44 4.38 -5.01 -16.50
C ASP A 44 4.92 -5.17 -15.07
N LYS A 45 4.31 -4.46 -14.12
CA LYS A 45 4.68 -4.41 -12.71
C LYS A 45 3.44 -4.67 -11.84
N THR A 46 3.65 -5.37 -10.73
CA THR A 46 2.64 -5.61 -9.69
C THR A 46 3.27 -5.33 -8.33
N PHE A 47 2.55 -4.56 -7.51
CA PHE A 47 2.90 -4.18 -6.16
C PHE A 47 1.74 -4.62 -5.26
N ASN A 48 1.82 -5.83 -4.72
CA ASN A 48 0.77 -6.45 -3.91
C ASN A 48 1.24 -6.81 -2.48
N PHE A 49 2.51 -6.61 -2.16
CA PHE A 49 3.01 -6.76 -0.79
C PHE A 49 2.81 -5.46 -0.02
N PHE A 50 2.20 -5.54 1.17
CA PHE A 50 1.81 -4.37 1.98
C PHE A 50 0.97 -3.37 1.16
N ALA A 51 0.02 -3.89 0.37
CA ALA A 51 -0.82 -3.08 -0.50
C ALA A 51 -2.03 -2.50 0.27
N SER A 52 -1.88 -1.29 0.81
CA SER A 52 -2.89 -0.61 1.62
C SER A 52 -3.27 0.77 1.09
N ALA A 53 -4.41 1.28 1.56
CA ALA A 53 -4.81 2.67 1.46
C ALA A 53 -5.08 3.21 2.87
N ASP A 54 -4.11 3.91 3.44
CA ASP A 54 -4.16 4.37 4.83
C ASP A 54 -4.82 5.75 4.89
N LYS A 55 -5.76 5.96 5.81
CA LYS A 55 -6.48 7.24 5.97
C LYS A 55 -6.01 8.02 7.20
N GLU A 56 -5.71 9.30 7.02
CA GLU A 56 -5.41 10.24 8.11
C GLU A 56 -6.42 11.41 8.13
N ASP A 57 -6.85 11.81 9.33
CA ASP A 57 -7.60 13.05 9.56
C ASP A 57 -6.59 14.16 9.89
N LEU A 58 -6.53 15.20 9.05
CA LEU A 58 -5.59 16.32 9.20
C LEU A 58 -6.18 17.45 10.06
N GLY A 59 -7.41 17.29 10.54
CA GLY A 59 -8.17 18.33 11.22
C GLY A 59 -8.79 19.35 10.27
N GLY A 60 -9.65 20.22 10.79
CA GLY A 60 -10.32 21.27 10.00
C GLY A 60 -11.28 20.76 8.90
N GLY A 61 -11.56 19.45 8.85
CA GLY A 61 -12.31 18.80 7.78
C GLY A 61 -11.44 18.26 6.63
N ALA A 62 -10.12 18.45 6.68
CA ALA A 62 -9.19 17.92 5.69
C ALA A 62 -8.80 16.47 6.00
N SER A 63 -8.50 15.68 4.97
CA SER A 63 -8.06 14.29 5.13
C SER A 63 -7.00 13.90 4.11
N SER A 64 -6.11 13.00 4.49
CA SER A 64 -5.09 12.39 3.62
C SER A 64 -5.44 10.93 3.37
N TYR A 65 -5.18 10.46 2.16
CA TYR A 65 -5.17 9.04 1.81
C TYR A 65 -3.81 8.70 1.20
N ALA A 66 -3.08 7.79 1.82
CA ALA A 66 -1.81 7.28 1.33
C ALA A 66 -2.02 5.88 0.74
N ILE A 67 -1.76 5.74 -0.56
CA ILE A 67 -1.79 4.47 -1.28
C ILE A 67 -0.34 4.00 -1.42
N ILE A 68 -0.05 2.76 -1.03
CA ILE A 68 1.28 2.16 -1.15
C ILE A 68 1.20 0.67 -1.52
N GLY A 69 2.22 0.18 -2.22
CA GLY A 69 2.55 -1.25 -2.26
C GLY A 69 4.00 -1.50 -2.68
N LYS A 70 4.55 -2.63 -2.25
CA LYS A 70 5.88 -3.13 -2.64
C LYS A 70 5.78 -4.24 -3.68
N ALA A 71 6.81 -4.35 -4.53
CA ALA A 71 6.90 -5.42 -5.53
C ALA A 71 7.20 -6.79 -4.89
N VAL A 72 7.90 -6.82 -3.76
CA VAL A 72 8.24 -8.04 -2.99
C VAL A 72 8.22 -7.78 -1.47
N ALA A 73 8.05 -8.85 -0.69
CA ALA A 73 8.12 -8.82 0.77
C ALA A 73 9.52 -8.52 1.35
N ASP A 74 10.58 -8.73 0.58
CA ASP A 74 11.97 -8.56 1.01
C ASP A 74 12.25 -7.14 1.52
N ALA A 75 12.79 -7.03 2.73
CA ALA A 75 13.13 -5.76 3.37
C ALA A 75 14.35 -5.07 2.72
N SER A 76 15.21 -5.82 2.02
CA SER A 76 16.35 -5.29 1.27
C SER A 76 15.98 -4.81 -0.14
N ASN A 77 14.74 -5.08 -0.58
CA ASN A 77 14.20 -4.59 -1.83
C ASN A 77 13.26 -3.41 -1.57
N PHE A 78 13.58 -2.26 -2.14
CA PHE A 78 12.87 -0.99 -2.01
C PHE A 78 11.95 -0.71 -3.20
N GLU A 79 11.74 -1.67 -4.12
CA GLU A 79 10.86 -1.45 -5.27
C GLU A 79 9.40 -1.29 -4.81
N SER A 80 8.88 -0.08 -4.98
CA SER A 80 7.55 0.30 -4.50
C SER A 80 6.92 1.35 -5.41
N LEU A 81 5.59 1.33 -5.43
CA LEU A 81 4.77 2.38 -6.01
C LEU A 81 3.87 2.93 -4.90
N ALA A 82 3.79 4.25 -4.83
CA ALA A 82 2.90 4.95 -3.92
C ALA A 82 2.25 6.16 -4.60
N PHE A 83 1.12 6.59 -4.09
CA PHE A 83 0.59 7.92 -4.35
C PHE A 83 -0.24 8.37 -3.14
N SER A 84 -0.33 9.67 -2.89
CA SER A 84 -1.23 10.20 -1.88
C SER A 84 -2.07 11.33 -2.43
N ILE A 85 -3.24 11.52 -1.80
CA ILE A 85 -4.12 12.64 -2.05
C ILE A 85 -4.56 13.23 -0.71
N GLN A 86 -4.32 14.53 -0.53
CA GLN A 86 -4.85 15.33 0.58
C GLN A 86 -6.03 16.13 0.05
N LEU A 87 -7.17 16.08 0.73
CA LEU A 87 -8.39 16.78 0.31
C LEU A 87 -8.87 17.75 1.40
N SER A 88 -9.22 18.96 0.97
CA SER A 88 -9.96 19.97 1.74
C SER A 88 -11.49 19.85 1.55
N ILE A 89 -11.92 18.91 0.72
CA ILE A 89 -13.32 18.65 0.34
C ILE A 89 -13.69 17.17 0.61
N PRO A 90 -14.98 16.81 0.65
CA PRO A 90 -15.40 15.41 0.75
C PRO A 90 -14.83 14.57 -0.41
N PHE A 91 -14.20 13.44 -0.08
CA PHE A 91 -13.62 12.54 -1.08
C PHE A 91 -14.74 11.82 -1.85
N THR A 92 -14.76 11.97 -3.18
CA THR A 92 -15.80 11.40 -4.05
C THR A 92 -15.18 10.71 -5.27
N PRO A 93 -15.85 9.70 -5.87
CA PRO A 93 -15.34 9.06 -7.09
C PRO A 93 -15.18 10.08 -8.22
N GLY A 94 -14.02 10.07 -8.87
CA GLY A 94 -13.63 11.10 -9.82
C GLY A 94 -12.20 10.93 -10.31
N THR A 95 -11.81 11.75 -11.30
CA THR A 95 -10.41 11.86 -11.72
C THR A 95 -9.78 13.06 -11.05
N TYR A 96 -8.66 12.81 -10.38
CA TYR A 96 -7.83 13.80 -9.73
C TYR A 96 -6.45 13.79 -10.42
N THR A 97 -5.77 14.92 -10.47
CA THR A 97 -4.51 15.10 -11.22
C THR A 97 -3.56 16.05 -10.50
N VAL A 98 -2.25 15.85 -10.66
CA VAL A 98 -1.23 16.73 -10.06
C VAL A 98 -1.12 18.11 -10.71
N ALA A 99 -1.79 18.32 -11.84
CA ALA A 99 -1.85 19.59 -12.57
C ALA A 99 -3.24 20.26 -12.49
N ASP A 100 -3.97 20.04 -11.39
CA ASP A 100 -5.28 20.67 -11.16
C ASP A 100 -5.09 22.09 -10.60
N PRO A 101 -5.72 23.12 -11.21
CA PRO A 101 -5.57 24.51 -10.77
C PRO A 101 -6.41 24.86 -9.53
N THR A 102 -7.21 23.94 -8.99
CA THR A 102 -8.01 24.17 -7.77
C THR A 102 -7.18 23.96 -6.50
N THR A 103 -7.63 24.56 -5.40
CA THR A 103 -7.04 24.39 -4.05
C THR A 103 -7.77 23.32 -3.23
N ASP A 104 -8.64 22.52 -3.86
CA ASP A 104 -9.51 21.57 -3.17
C ASP A 104 -8.78 20.30 -2.73
N TYR A 105 -7.66 19.99 -3.39
CA TYR A 105 -6.80 18.84 -3.06
C TYR A 105 -5.35 19.05 -3.51
N LEU A 106 -4.45 18.24 -2.97
CA LEU A 106 -3.07 18.07 -3.42
C LEU A 106 -2.83 16.58 -3.67
N MET A 107 -2.17 16.23 -4.78
CA MET A 107 -1.77 14.85 -5.10
C MET A 107 -0.27 14.76 -5.32
N ILE A 108 0.33 13.63 -4.94
CA ILE A 108 1.67 13.23 -5.36
C ILE A 108 1.69 11.73 -5.72
N GLY A 109 2.38 11.37 -6.80
CA GLY A 109 2.73 10.00 -7.16
C GLY A 109 4.23 9.74 -7.00
N LEU A 110 4.62 8.52 -6.65
CA LEU A 110 6.02 8.13 -6.40
C LEU A 110 6.28 6.70 -6.85
N TYR A 111 7.42 6.46 -7.50
CA TYR A 111 7.96 5.14 -7.81
C TYR A 111 9.43 5.04 -7.39
N ASN A 112 9.74 4.10 -6.49
CA ASN A 112 11.11 3.75 -6.13
C ASN A 112 11.56 2.54 -6.98
N PRO A 113 12.58 2.66 -7.84
CA PRO A 113 13.10 1.57 -8.68
C PRO A 113 14.06 0.61 -7.96
N ASN A 114 13.86 0.34 -6.66
CA ASN A 114 14.78 -0.40 -5.78
C ASN A 114 16.10 0.34 -5.50
N THR A 115 16.01 1.56 -4.94
CA THR A 115 17.15 2.41 -4.58
C THR A 115 16.99 3.01 -3.17
N THR A 116 18.11 3.19 -2.47
CA THR A 116 18.21 3.98 -1.23
C THR A 116 18.61 5.44 -1.50
N ASP A 117 19.07 5.74 -2.71
CA ASP A 117 19.38 7.10 -3.16
C ASP A 117 18.10 7.84 -3.55
N SER A 118 17.76 8.87 -2.77
CA SER A 118 16.54 9.68 -2.91
C SER A 118 16.48 10.51 -4.19
N GLU A 119 17.61 10.76 -4.87
CA GLU A 119 17.63 11.44 -6.16
C GLU A 119 17.19 10.52 -7.31
N LYS A 120 17.35 9.20 -7.12
CA LYS A 120 16.98 8.15 -8.09
C LYS A 120 15.54 7.64 -7.93
N ILE A 121 14.75 8.25 -7.06
CA ILE A 121 13.31 7.99 -6.91
C ILE A 121 12.55 8.86 -7.91
N PHE A 122 11.52 8.32 -8.55
CA PHE A 122 10.67 9.07 -9.46
C PHE A 122 9.45 9.62 -8.70
N VAL A 123 9.12 10.89 -8.92
CA VAL A 123 8.00 11.61 -8.31
C VAL A 123 7.17 12.32 -9.38
N SER A 124 5.89 12.55 -9.12
CA SER A 124 5.04 13.35 -10.00
C SER A 124 5.42 14.83 -9.91
N GLN A 125 5.38 15.53 -11.04
CA GLN A 125 5.53 16.98 -11.12
C GLN A 125 4.33 17.57 -11.88
N GLU A 126 4.09 18.86 -11.71
CA GLU A 126 3.16 19.63 -12.55
C GLU A 126 3.64 19.59 -14.01
N ASN A 127 3.00 18.76 -14.83
CA ASN A 127 3.28 18.66 -16.26
C ASN A 127 1.95 18.70 -17.03
N GLU A 128 1.74 19.73 -17.85
CA GLU A 128 0.48 19.94 -18.58
C GLU A 128 0.22 18.90 -19.68
N SER A 129 1.24 18.15 -20.12
CA SER A 129 1.14 17.23 -21.28
C SER A 129 0.76 15.79 -20.91
N ASP A 130 1.24 15.29 -19.78
CA ASP A 130 1.01 13.92 -19.30
C ASP A 130 1.13 13.85 -17.76
N PRO A 131 0.29 14.60 -17.01
CA PRO A 131 0.37 14.66 -15.56
C PRO A 131 0.05 13.30 -14.95
N PHE A 132 0.63 13.01 -13.78
CA PHE A 132 0.17 11.90 -12.97
C PHE A 132 -1.29 12.14 -12.54
N GLN A 133 -2.16 11.20 -12.86
CA GLN A 133 -3.58 11.27 -12.56
C GLN A 133 -4.12 9.94 -12.06
N VAL A 134 -5.08 10.02 -11.14
CA VAL A 134 -5.76 8.86 -10.53
C VAL A 134 -7.27 9.03 -10.70
N THR A 135 -7.93 8.01 -11.25
CA THR A 135 -9.38 7.94 -11.36
C THR A 135 -9.91 6.96 -10.31
N PHE A 136 -10.46 7.47 -9.21
CA PHE A 136 -11.08 6.67 -8.16
C PHE A 136 -12.49 6.24 -8.60
N THR A 137 -12.77 4.94 -8.56
CA THR A 137 -14.05 4.33 -8.95
C THR A 137 -14.86 3.82 -7.76
N GLU A 138 -14.19 3.40 -6.70
CA GLU A 138 -14.78 2.95 -5.44
C GLU A 138 -14.07 3.64 -4.29
N ILE A 139 -14.84 4.23 -3.37
CA ILE A 139 -14.35 4.83 -2.14
C ILE A 139 -15.31 4.42 -1.03
N THR A 140 -14.87 3.55 -0.14
CA THR A 140 -15.66 3.04 0.99
C THR A 140 -14.80 3.01 2.25
N SER A 141 -15.40 2.66 3.39
CA SER A 141 -14.66 2.49 4.66
C SER A 141 -13.75 1.26 4.71
N THR A 142 -13.75 0.39 3.70
CA THR A 142 -12.96 -0.86 3.68
C THR A 142 -12.15 -1.06 2.40
N THR A 143 -12.53 -0.39 1.31
CA THR A 143 -11.94 -0.56 -0.02
C THR A 143 -11.88 0.77 -0.77
N ILE A 144 -10.73 1.05 -1.38
CA ILE A 144 -10.60 2.07 -2.44
C ILE A 144 -10.09 1.37 -3.70
N SER A 145 -10.68 1.67 -4.86
CA SER A 145 -10.22 1.12 -6.14
C SER A 145 -10.32 2.15 -7.27
N GLY A 146 -9.54 1.93 -8.33
CA GLY A 146 -9.49 2.85 -9.46
C GLY A 146 -8.41 2.51 -10.49
N THR A 147 -8.11 3.50 -11.33
CA THR A 147 -7.04 3.46 -12.33
C THR A 147 -6.08 4.64 -12.16
N PHE A 148 -4.86 4.51 -12.67
CA PHE A 148 -3.87 5.59 -12.66
C PHE A 148 -2.97 5.54 -13.90
N LYS A 149 -2.40 6.69 -14.27
CA LYS A 149 -1.44 6.83 -15.37
C LYS A 149 -0.71 8.18 -15.28
N GLY A 150 0.27 8.39 -16.15
CA GLY A 150 0.95 9.65 -16.36
C GLY A 150 2.46 9.50 -16.19
N LYS A 151 3.17 10.63 -16.19
CA LYS A 151 4.63 10.66 -16.11
C LYS A 151 5.12 10.98 -14.70
N LEU A 152 6.16 10.28 -14.26
CA LEU A 152 6.95 10.62 -13.08
C LEU A 152 8.37 10.98 -13.52
N PHE A 153 9.05 11.84 -12.76
CA PHE A 153 10.37 12.40 -13.05
C PHE A 153 11.32 12.12 -11.89
N LEU A 154 12.63 12.03 -12.14
CA LEU A 154 13.61 11.94 -11.05
C LEU A 154 13.41 13.10 -10.06
N ASN A 155 13.53 12.79 -8.77
CA ASN A 155 13.30 13.74 -7.69
C ASN A 155 14.28 14.93 -7.69
N ASN A 156 15.43 14.81 -8.38
CA ASN A 156 16.38 15.89 -8.63
C ASN A 156 16.23 16.55 -10.02
N SER A 157 15.23 16.18 -10.83
CA SER A 157 15.04 16.76 -12.17
C SER A 157 14.66 18.23 -12.07
N ALA A 158 15.46 19.08 -12.71
CA ALA A 158 15.22 20.52 -12.83
C ALA A 158 14.37 20.89 -14.07
N ASP A 159 14.04 19.93 -14.94
CA ASP A 159 13.18 20.16 -16.12
C ASP A 159 11.99 19.17 -16.10
N PRO A 160 10.76 19.65 -15.86
CA PRO A 160 9.56 18.82 -15.88
C PRO A 160 9.19 18.31 -17.29
N ASN A 161 9.96 18.65 -18.33
CA ASN A 161 9.79 18.16 -19.69
C ASN A 161 10.92 17.21 -20.13
N ALA A 162 11.95 16.99 -19.30
CA ALA A 162 13.05 16.10 -19.61
C ALA A 162 12.56 14.65 -19.79
N THR A 163 12.76 14.09 -20.98
CA THR A 163 12.37 12.70 -21.28
C THR A 163 13.34 11.69 -20.70
N ALA A 164 14.63 12.02 -20.61
CA ALA A 164 15.68 11.15 -20.09
C ALA A 164 15.51 10.84 -18.59
N ASP A 165 15.03 11.83 -17.82
CA ASP A 165 14.88 11.76 -16.37
C ASP A 165 13.44 11.40 -15.96
N SER A 166 12.73 10.63 -16.80
CA SER A 166 11.31 10.32 -16.61
C SER A 166 10.95 8.85 -16.84
N VAL A 167 9.87 8.40 -16.20
CA VAL A 167 9.20 7.13 -16.48
C VAL A 167 7.72 7.37 -16.75
N VAL A 168 7.20 6.70 -17.78
CA VAL A 168 5.77 6.70 -18.09
C VAL A 168 5.10 5.53 -17.38
N ILE A 169 4.06 5.84 -16.59
CA ILE A 169 3.16 4.87 -15.99
C ILE A 169 1.90 4.77 -16.85
N SER A 170 1.57 3.57 -17.30
CA SER A 170 0.36 3.30 -18.10
C SER A 170 -0.38 2.07 -17.59
N ASN A 171 -1.66 1.94 -17.98
CA ASN A 171 -2.54 0.84 -17.60
C ASN A 171 -2.59 0.56 -16.08
N GLY A 172 -2.42 1.61 -15.26
CA GLY A 172 -2.47 1.50 -13.81
C GLY A 172 -3.86 1.12 -13.33
N GLN A 173 -3.94 0.11 -12.46
CA GLN A 173 -5.15 -0.36 -11.80
C GLN A 173 -4.81 -0.68 -10.35
N PHE A 174 -5.71 -0.35 -9.43
CA PHE A 174 -5.54 -0.68 -8.03
C PHE A 174 -6.86 -1.05 -7.37
N LYS A 175 -6.77 -1.92 -6.37
CA LYS A 175 -7.82 -2.21 -5.40
C LYS A 175 -7.13 -2.46 -4.07
N LEU A 176 -7.45 -1.67 -3.07
CA LEU A 176 -6.70 -1.62 -1.81
C LEU A 176 -7.66 -1.62 -0.63
N LYS A 177 -7.21 -2.27 0.45
CA LYS A 177 -7.89 -2.28 1.74
C LYS A 177 -7.67 -0.95 2.42
N VAL A 178 -8.74 -0.34 2.93
CA VAL A 178 -8.62 0.84 3.80
C VAL A 178 -8.23 0.38 5.20
N GLN A 179 -7.25 1.07 5.78
CA GLN A 179 -6.76 0.86 7.15
C GLN A 179 -6.96 2.13 7.99
#